data_AF-A0A9E6T8U9-F1
#
_entry.id   AF-A0A9E6T8U9-F1
#
_cell.length_a   1.000
_cell.length_b   1.000
_cell.length_c   1.000
_cell.angle_alpha   90.00
_cell.angle_beta   90.00
_cell.angle_gamma   90.00
#
_symmetry.space_group_name_H-M   'P 1'
#
loop_
_entity.id
_entity.type
_entity.pdbx_description
1 polymer ?
#
loop_
_entity_poly.entity_id
_entity_poly.type
_entity_poly.pdbx_seq_one_letter_code
_entity_poly.pdbx_strand_id
1 'polypeptide(L)'
;MWLCTDWKIDWNAISAVATAIAAIIALFVWLYDKHQRSRERNASARLLAQIMTTPVGAAHVQISKFKSDLFPTGSEPLIGSLLQDKNARKQLVEKASAITIELPSQFLDKADFFSEAVNSSLANAFSEVNRLKQFVGLFGDLADNERQDLIDLHLATVLNQIKTAETAAEAAFQALLVVGRTSR
;
A
#
# COMPACT_ATOMS: atom_id res chain seq x y z
N MET A 1 -16.57 -84.52 16.51
CA MET A 1 -17.38 -83.38 16.99
C MET A 1 -16.44 -82.28 17.43
N TRP A 2 -16.04 -81.40 16.52
CA TRP A 2 -15.25 -80.19 16.79
C TRP A 2 -15.57 -79.20 15.67
N LEU A 3 -16.66 -78.45 15.83
CA LEU A 3 -17.03 -77.33 14.98
C LEU A 3 -17.65 -76.30 15.91
N CYS A 4 -16.89 -75.25 16.24
CA CYS A 4 -17.34 -73.91 16.61
C CYS A 4 -16.09 -73.06 16.87
N THR A 5 -15.52 -72.49 15.81
CA THR A 5 -14.69 -71.29 15.93
C THR A 5 -15.65 -70.11 16.10
N ASP A 6 -15.69 -69.52 17.29
CA ASP A 6 -16.36 -68.24 17.56
C ASP A 6 -15.64 -67.14 16.75
N TRP A 7 -16.12 -66.85 15.55
CA TRP A 7 -15.79 -65.61 14.84
C TRP A 7 -16.71 -64.50 15.36
N LYS A 8 -16.35 -63.92 16.50
CA LYS A 8 -16.96 -62.66 16.94
C LYS A 8 -16.38 -61.52 16.10
N ILE A 9 -17.18 -61.02 15.16
CA ILE A 9 -16.87 -59.80 14.41
C ILE A 9 -16.77 -58.66 15.42
N ASP A 10 -15.59 -58.06 15.54
CA ASP A 10 -15.34 -56.95 16.46
C ASP A 10 -15.91 -55.65 15.86
N TRP A 11 -17.18 -55.40 16.14
CA TRP A 11 -17.90 -54.20 15.72
C TRP A 11 -17.27 -52.90 16.26
N ASN A 12 -16.54 -52.96 17.38
CA ASN A 12 -15.80 -51.81 17.89
C ASN A 12 -14.62 -51.49 16.97
N ALA A 13 -13.87 -52.50 16.51
CA ALA A 13 -12.81 -52.31 15.53
C ALA A 13 -13.34 -51.74 14.20
N ILE A 14 -14.50 -52.22 13.72
CA ILE A 14 -15.15 -51.69 12.52
C ILE A 14 -15.59 -50.23 12.71
N SER A 15 -16.18 -49.90 13.85
CA SER A 15 -16.60 -48.53 14.18
C SER A 15 -15.41 -47.57 14.33
N ALA A 16 -14.29 -48.04 14.89
CA ALA A 16 -13.06 -47.28 15.02
C ALA A 16 -12.42 -47.01 13.66
N VAL A 17 -12.40 -48.00 12.76
CA VAL A 17 -11.92 -47.84 11.37
C VAL A 17 -12.81 -46.86 10.60
N ALA A 18 -14.15 -46.96 10.73
CA ALA A 18 -15.08 -46.03 10.09
C ALA A 18 -14.89 -44.59 10.61
N THR A 19 -14.68 -44.42 11.91
CA THR A 19 -14.43 -43.11 12.53
C THR A 19 -13.09 -42.53 12.08
N ALA A 20 -12.04 -43.36 11.99
CA ALA A 20 -10.73 -42.95 11.49
C ALA A 20 -10.80 -42.49 10.02
N ILE A 21 -11.52 -43.24 9.17
CA ILE A 21 -11.73 -42.87 7.77
C ILE A 21 -12.50 -41.55 7.67
N ALA A 22 -13.56 -41.36 8.45
CA ALA A 22 -14.33 -40.12 8.48
C ALA A 22 -13.47 -38.92 8.92
N ALA A 23 -12.62 -39.09 9.93
CA ALA A 23 -11.70 -38.05 10.38
C ALA A 23 -10.67 -37.67 9.30
N ILE A 24 -10.13 -38.66 8.58
CA ILE A 24 -9.20 -38.42 7.47
C ILE A 24 -9.90 -37.65 6.35
N ILE A 25 -11.10 -38.06 5.95
CA ILE A 25 -11.89 -37.35 4.92
C ILE A 25 -12.16 -35.91 5.35
N ALA A 26 -12.56 -35.69 6.60
CA ALA A 26 -12.80 -34.35 7.13
C ALA A 26 -11.54 -33.47 7.09
N LEU A 27 -10.37 -34.02 7.44
CA LEU A 27 -9.09 -33.33 7.34
C LEU A 27 -8.73 -32.99 5.88
N PHE A 28 -8.96 -33.90 4.94
CA PHE A 28 -8.75 -33.65 3.51
C PHE A 28 -9.65 -32.53 2.98
N VAL A 29 -10.94 -32.56 3.34
CA VAL A 29 -11.89 -31.50 2.96
C VAL A 29 -11.46 -30.16 3.56
N TRP A 30 -11.05 -30.12 4.82
CA TRP A 30 -10.57 -28.90 5.46
C TRP A 30 -9.28 -28.35 4.82
N LEU A 31 -8.32 -29.23 4.51
CA LEU A 31 -7.09 -28.83 3.81
C LEU A 31 -7.39 -28.28 2.41
N TYR A 32 -8.30 -28.93 1.69
CA TYR A 32 -8.74 -28.49 0.37
C TYR A 32 -9.44 -27.12 0.42
N ASP A 33 -10.42 -26.96 1.32
CA ASP A 33 -11.13 -25.70 1.56
C ASP A 33 -10.17 -24.57 1.96
N LYS A 34 -9.22 -24.84 2.88
CA LYS A 34 -8.18 -23.87 3.26
C LYS A 34 -7.30 -23.48 2.07
N HIS A 35 -6.94 -24.44 1.22
CA HIS A 35 -6.16 -24.17 0.02
C HIS A 35 -6.95 -23.35 -1.02
N GLN A 36 -8.23 -23.69 -1.23
CA GLN A 36 -9.11 -22.95 -2.12
C GLN A 36 -9.29 -21.50 -1.67
N ARG A 37 -9.59 -21.26 -0.38
CA ARG A 37 -9.71 -19.90 0.17
C ARG A 37 -8.42 -19.10 0.02
N SER A 38 -7.27 -19.73 0.19
CA SER A 38 -5.97 -19.08 -0.04
C SER A 38 -5.82 -18.64 -1.51
N ARG A 39 -6.22 -19.48 -2.47
CA ARG A 39 -6.20 -19.13 -3.90
C ARG A 39 -7.17 -18.00 -4.24
N GLU A 40 -8.38 -18.01 -3.68
CA GLU A 40 -9.38 -16.96 -3.87
C GLU A 40 -8.92 -15.61 -3.28
N ARG A 41 -8.32 -15.63 -2.09
CA ARG A 41 -7.70 -14.44 -1.48
C ARG A 41 -6.58 -13.89 -2.34
N ASN A 42 -5.70 -14.74 -2.86
CA ASN A 42 -4.60 -14.31 -3.73
C ASN A 42 -5.10 -13.73 -5.06
N ALA A 43 -6.16 -14.31 -5.65
CA ALA A 43 -6.79 -13.76 -6.86
C ALA A 43 -7.42 -12.39 -6.58
N SER A 44 -8.08 -12.24 -5.43
CA SER A 44 -8.69 -10.98 -5.01
C SER A 44 -7.63 -9.91 -4.70
N ALA A 45 -6.54 -10.29 -4.02
CA ALA A 45 -5.38 -9.43 -3.75
C ALA A 45 -4.76 -8.92 -5.05
N ARG A 46 -4.65 -9.76 -6.08
CA ARG A 46 -4.15 -9.38 -7.41
C ARG A 46 -5.04 -8.34 -8.07
N LEU A 47 -6.35 -8.57 -8.11
CA LEU A 47 -7.30 -7.63 -8.71
C LEU A 47 -7.28 -6.30 -7.96
N LEU A 48 -7.28 -6.36 -6.62
CA LEU A 48 -7.19 -5.17 -5.78
C LEU A 48 -5.86 -4.44 -5.99
N ALA A 49 -4.74 -5.16 -6.15
CA ALA A 49 -3.45 -4.55 -6.46
C ALA A 49 -3.48 -3.80 -7.79
N GLN A 50 -4.08 -4.39 -8.81
CA GLN A 50 -4.22 -3.77 -10.14
C GLN A 50 -5.07 -2.49 -10.06
N ILE A 51 -6.19 -2.52 -9.31
CA ILE A 51 -7.02 -1.33 -9.08
C ILE A 51 -6.24 -0.25 -8.33
N MET A 52 -5.47 -0.63 -7.30
CA MET A 52 -4.64 0.26 -6.49
C MET A 52 -3.43 0.84 -7.23
N THR A 53 -2.97 0.16 -8.29
CA THR A 53 -1.81 0.59 -9.09
C THR A 53 -2.07 1.95 -9.74
N THR A 54 -3.30 2.20 -10.20
CA THR A 54 -3.68 3.47 -10.84
C THR A 54 -3.61 4.67 -9.90
N PRO A 55 -4.29 4.72 -8.74
CA PRO A 55 -4.23 5.88 -7.84
C PRO A 55 -2.84 6.10 -7.24
N VAL A 56 -2.12 5.03 -6.87
CA VAL A 56 -0.76 5.16 -6.33
C VAL A 56 0.21 5.64 -7.41
N GLY A 57 0.11 5.11 -8.63
CA GLY A 57 0.91 5.56 -9.77
C GLY A 57 0.60 7.01 -10.17
N ALA A 58 -0.67 7.40 -10.16
CA ALA A 58 -1.08 8.78 -10.42
C ALA A 58 -0.48 9.75 -9.39
N ALA A 59 -0.51 9.40 -8.10
CA ALA A 59 0.11 10.18 -7.05
C ALA A 59 1.63 10.29 -7.23
N HIS A 60 2.31 9.18 -7.56
CA HIS A 60 3.75 9.21 -7.85
C HIS A 60 4.08 10.20 -8.99
N VAL A 61 3.35 10.12 -10.10
CA VAL A 61 3.53 11.04 -11.24
C VAL A 61 3.24 12.49 -10.84
N GLN A 62 2.21 12.74 -10.04
CA GLN A 62 1.90 14.08 -9.54
C GLN A 62 3.01 14.64 -8.64
N ILE A 63 3.62 13.82 -7.78
CA ILE A 63 4.77 14.23 -6.96
C ILE A 63 5.99 14.53 -7.83
N SER A 64 6.28 13.69 -8.83
CA SER A 64 7.39 13.95 -9.75
C SER A 64 7.15 15.21 -10.58
N LYS A 65 5.91 15.46 -11.02
CA LYS A 65 5.54 16.72 -11.69
C LYS A 65 5.73 17.92 -10.76
N PHE A 66 5.28 17.82 -9.50
CA PHE A 66 5.45 18.86 -8.49
C PHE A 66 6.93 19.19 -8.25
N LYS A 67 7.80 18.18 -8.22
CA LYS A 67 9.26 18.34 -8.17
C LYS A 67 9.81 19.01 -9.42
N SER A 68 9.40 18.58 -10.61
CA SER A 68 9.85 19.18 -11.88
C SER A 68 9.42 20.64 -12.03
N ASP A 69 8.24 21.00 -11.52
CA ASP A 69 7.77 22.39 -11.49
C ASP A 69 8.68 23.29 -10.63
N LEU A 70 9.30 22.75 -9.56
CA LEU A 70 10.24 23.49 -8.71
C LEU A 70 11.63 23.63 -9.33
N PHE A 71 12.03 22.66 -10.15
CA PHE A 71 13.31 22.61 -10.85
C PHE A 71 13.10 22.46 -12.36
N PRO A 72 12.49 23.46 -13.03
CA PRO A 72 12.22 23.38 -14.45
C PRO A 72 13.53 23.29 -15.24
N THR A 73 13.58 22.36 -16.18
CA THR A 73 14.76 22.16 -17.02
C THR A 73 14.80 23.26 -18.07
N GLY A 74 15.73 24.21 -17.96
CA GLY A 74 15.94 25.28 -18.95
C GLY A 74 15.32 26.64 -18.62
N SER A 75 14.79 26.84 -17.40
CA SER A 75 14.41 28.17 -16.89
C SER A 75 14.99 28.41 -15.50
N GLU A 76 14.91 29.66 -15.01
CA GLU A 76 15.32 29.95 -13.63
C GLU A 76 14.47 29.13 -12.64
N PRO A 77 15.10 28.58 -11.59
CA PRO A 77 14.39 27.78 -10.60
C PRO A 77 13.38 28.65 -9.84
N LEU A 78 12.14 28.16 -9.74
CA LEU A 78 11.04 28.80 -9.00
C LEU A 78 11.38 29.06 -7.52
N ILE A 79 12.42 28.40 -7.01
CA ILE A 79 12.99 28.60 -5.68
C ILE A 79 13.22 30.07 -5.34
N GLY A 80 13.76 30.88 -6.26
CA GLY A 80 14.03 32.30 -5.98
C GLY A 80 12.75 33.07 -5.62
N SER A 81 11.66 32.80 -6.32
CA SER A 81 10.35 33.39 -6.02
C SER A 81 9.74 32.86 -4.72
N LEU A 82 9.95 31.58 -4.39
CA LEU A 82 9.45 30.98 -3.15
C LEU A 82 10.11 31.58 -1.90
N LEU A 83 11.37 31.99 -2.01
CA LEU A 83 12.08 32.62 -0.90
C LEU A 83 11.57 34.04 -0.61
N GLN A 84 11.08 34.76 -1.63
CA GLN A 84 10.79 36.19 -1.53
C GLN A 84 9.29 36.54 -1.52
N ASP A 85 8.43 35.67 -2.04
CA ASP A 85 7.00 35.97 -2.25
C ASP A 85 6.08 34.92 -1.62
N LYS A 86 5.29 35.36 -0.63
CA LYS A 86 4.25 34.55 0.00
C LYS A 86 3.21 34.04 -0.99
N ASN A 87 2.87 34.81 -2.03
CA ASN A 87 1.92 34.34 -3.04
C ASN A 87 2.48 33.17 -3.83
N ALA A 88 3.77 33.19 -4.18
CA ALA A 88 4.44 32.05 -4.78
C ALA A 88 4.42 30.83 -3.84
N ARG A 89 4.64 31.02 -2.53
CA ARG A 89 4.53 29.93 -1.55
C ARG A 89 3.10 29.40 -1.41
N LYS A 90 2.07 30.25 -1.47
CA LYS A 90 0.66 29.81 -1.48
C LYS A 90 0.27 29.02 -2.73
N GLN A 91 0.75 29.44 -3.91
CA GLN A 91 0.54 28.66 -5.14
C GLN A 91 1.18 27.27 -5.02
N LEU A 92 2.31 27.15 -4.31
CA LEU A 92 2.92 25.86 -4.03
C LEU A 92 2.04 24.98 -3.13
N VAL A 93 1.39 25.57 -2.11
CA VAL A 93 0.40 24.87 -1.26
C VAL A 93 -0.76 24.34 -2.09
N GLU A 94 -1.32 25.17 -2.97
CA GLU A 94 -2.42 24.76 -3.85
C GLU A 94 -2.01 23.56 -4.71
N LYS A 95 -0.83 23.60 -5.33
CA LYS A 95 -0.30 22.49 -6.12
C LYS A 95 -0.08 21.22 -5.28
N ALA A 96 0.50 21.34 -4.08
CA ALA A 96 0.72 20.20 -3.19
C ALA A 96 -0.60 19.59 -2.67
N SER A 97 -1.63 20.41 -2.46
CA SER A 97 -2.93 19.96 -1.97
C SER A 97 -3.63 19.02 -2.96
N ALA A 98 -3.40 19.20 -4.26
CA ALA A 98 -3.94 18.38 -5.33
C ALA A 98 -3.35 16.96 -5.38
N ILE A 99 -2.18 16.74 -4.78
CA ILE A 99 -1.52 15.43 -4.74
C ILE A 99 -2.33 14.51 -3.83
N THR A 100 -3.05 13.54 -4.37
CA THR A 100 -3.88 12.64 -3.55
C THR A 100 -3.60 11.20 -3.92
N ILE A 101 -3.48 10.36 -2.89
CA ILE A 101 -3.61 8.92 -3.08
C ILE A 101 -5.04 8.59 -2.64
N GLU A 102 -5.87 8.18 -3.60
CA GLU A 102 -7.22 7.73 -3.30
C GLU A 102 -7.19 6.24 -2.96
N LEU A 103 -7.82 5.90 -1.83
CA LEU A 103 -8.06 4.51 -1.44
C LEU A 103 -9.42 4.07 -1.96
N PRO A 104 -9.49 3.11 -2.89
CA PRO A 104 -10.74 2.46 -3.24
C PRO A 104 -11.38 1.86 -1.98
N SER A 105 -12.70 1.97 -1.85
CA SER A 105 -13.45 1.38 -0.72
C SER A 105 -13.15 -0.11 -0.53
N GLN A 106 -12.93 -0.84 -1.63
CA GLN A 106 -12.58 -2.26 -1.64
C GLN A 106 -11.26 -2.54 -0.93
N PHE A 107 -10.34 -1.57 -0.85
CA PHE A 107 -9.11 -1.68 -0.08
C PHE A 107 -9.37 -1.64 1.42
N LEU A 108 -10.25 -0.76 1.88
CA LEU A 108 -10.57 -0.62 3.30
C LEU A 108 -11.24 -1.89 3.85
N ASP A 109 -12.12 -2.49 3.06
CA ASP A 109 -12.84 -3.70 3.45
C ASP A 109 -11.97 -4.97 3.38
N LYS A 110 -10.90 -4.96 2.58
CA LYS A 110 -10.09 -6.14 2.22
C LYS A 110 -8.58 -5.93 2.36
N ALA A 111 -8.15 -5.02 3.23
CA ALA A 111 -6.73 -4.75 3.46
C ALA A 111 -5.94 -6.00 3.93
N ASP A 112 -6.64 -6.96 4.56
CA ASP A 112 -6.10 -8.24 4.99
C ASP A 112 -5.73 -9.20 3.84
N PHE A 113 -6.06 -8.85 2.59
CA PHE A 113 -5.64 -9.61 1.42
C PHE A 113 -4.18 -9.37 1.05
N PHE A 114 -3.61 -8.25 1.48
CA PHE A 114 -2.21 -7.93 1.22
C PHE A 114 -1.30 -8.45 2.32
N SER A 115 -0.04 -8.71 1.94
CA SER A 115 1.01 -8.97 2.89
C SER A 115 1.33 -7.70 3.69
N GLU A 116 1.94 -7.88 4.86
CA GLU A 116 2.42 -6.79 5.69
C GLU A 116 3.38 -5.86 4.93
N ALA A 117 4.21 -6.39 4.05
CA ALA A 117 5.13 -5.60 3.21
C ALA A 117 4.40 -4.62 2.27
N VAL A 118 3.29 -5.05 1.66
CA VAL A 118 2.50 -4.20 0.76
C VAL A 118 1.71 -3.17 1.56
N ASN A 119 1.07 -3.61 2.65
CA ASN A 119 0.31 -2.72 3.53
C ASN A 119 1.19 -1.65 4.17
N SER A 120 2.39 -2.01 4.64
CA SER A 120 3.34 -1.05 5.21
C SER A 120 3.86 -0.06 4.17
N SER A 121 4.15 -0.52 2.95
CA SER A 121 4.60 0.35 1.85
C SER A 121 3.52 1.34 1.44
N LEU A 122 2.27 0.88 1.33
CA LEU A 122 1.11 1.75 1.09
C LEU A 122 0.92 2.76 2.22
N ALA A 123 0.85 2.30 3.47
CA ALA A 123 0.68 3.17 4.63
C ALA A 123 1.79 4.22 4.72
N ASN A 124 3.03 3.85 4.41
CA ASN A 124 4.15 4.77 4.34
C ASN A 124 3.93 5.83 3.24
N ALA A 125 3.54 5.42 2.03
CA ALA A 125 3.23 6.37 0.95
C ALA A 125 2.12 7.37 1.34
N PHE A 126 1.04 6.90 1.97
CA PHE A 126 -0.02 7.79 2.50
C PHE A 126 0.51 8.78 3.53
N SER A 127 1.30 8.28 4.50
CA SER A 127 1.90 9.11 5.54
C SER A 127 2.80 10.18 4.94
N GLU A 128 3.70 9.81 4.03
CA GLU A 128 4.69 10.74 3.46
C GLU A 128 4.07 11.78 2.52
N VAL A 129 3.02 11.42 1.77
CA VAL A 129 2.24 12.38 0.97
C VAL A 129 1.49 13.37 1.86
N ASN A 130 0.89 12.91 2.96
CA ASN A 130 0.22 13.81 3.90
C ASN A 130 1.22 14.72 4.63
N ARG A 131 2.39 14.20 5.04
CA ARG A 131 3.48 15.01 5.60
C ARG A 131 3.98 16.06 4.62
N LEU A 132 4.09 15.72 3.33
CA LEU A 132 4.43 16.69 2.29
C LEU A 132 3.43 17.86 2.27
N LYS A 133 2.13 17.58 2.26
CA LYS A 133 1.10 18.64 2.31
C LYS A 133 1.23 19.51 3.54
N GLN A 134 1.49 18.91 4.71
CA GLN A 134 1.65 19.64 5.96
C GLN A 134 2.88 20.56 5.91
N PHE A 135 4.04 20.06 5.50
CA PHE A 135 5.24 20.89 5.42
C PHE A 135 5.14 21.99 4.36
N VAL A 136 4.54 21.69 3.20
CA VAL A 136 4.28 22.73 2.20
C VAL A 136 3.29 23.77 2.72
N GLY A 137 2.23 23.35 3.43
CA GLY A 137 1.28 24.23 4.09
C GLY A 137 1.95 25.19 5.08
N LEU A 138 2.75 24.64 6.01
CA LEU A 138 3.53 25.42 6.97
C LEU A 138 4.48 26.42 6.29
N PHE A 139 5.15 26.00 5.20
CA PHE A 139 5.99 26.89 4.41
C PHE A 139 5.19 28.01 3.73
N GLY A 140 4.00 27.70 3.20
CA GLY A 140 3.07 28.66 2.61
C GLY A 140 2.57 29.74 3.55
N ASP A 141 2.48 29.43 4.84
CA ASP A 141 1.97 30.35 5.85
C ASP A 141 3.01 31.39 6.32
N LEU A 142 4.31 31.14 6.09
CA LEU A 142 5.40 32.07 6.43
C LEU A 142 5.20 33.45 5.79
N ALA A 143 5.39 34.50 6.59
CA ALA A 143 5.34 35.89 6.12
C ALA A 143 6.62 36.29 5.36
N ASP A 144 6.53 37.30 4.50
CA ASP A 144 7.68 37.76 3.68
C ASP A 144 8.78 38.45 4.49
N ASN A 145 8.45 38.91 5.70
CA ASN A 145 9.37 39.52 6.64
C ASN A 145 9.93 38.53 7.67
N GLU A 146 9.66 37.23 7.51
CA GLU A 146 10.27 36.19 8.35
C GLU A 146 11.78 36.16 8.14
N ARG A 147 12.48 35.60 9.12
CA ARG A 147 13.94 35.51 9.06
C ARG A 147 14.36 34.57 7.92
N GLN A 148 15.31 35.01 7.08
CA GLN A 148 15.70 34.27 5.87
C GLN A 148 16.22 32.85 6.16
N ASP A 149 16.96 32.66 7.25
CA ASP A 149 17.42 31.35 7.73
C ASP A 149 16.25 30.38 8.02
N LEU A 150 15.14 30.90 8.54
CA LEU A 150 13.92 30.13 8.80
C LEU A 150 13.23 29.74 7.50
N ILE A 151 13.14 30.66 6.54
CA ILE A 151 12.56 30.42 5.20
C ILE A 151 13.39 29.35 4.48
N ASP A 152 14.73 29.49 4.49
CA ASP A 152 15.66 28.55 3.87
C ASP A 152 15.54 27.14 4.51
N LEU A 153 15.42 27.07 5.84
CA LEU A 153 15.23 25.81 6.57
C LEU A 153 13.92 25.11 6.18
N HIS A 154 12.81 25.85 6.09
CA HIS A 154 11.53 25.29 5.69
C HIS A 154 11.55 24.83 4.23
N LEU A 155 12.17 25.61 3.34
CA LEU A 155 12.34 25.21 1.94
C LEU A 155 13.15 23.91 1.85
N ALA A 156 14.28 23.81 2.55
CA ALA A 156 15.10 22.60 2.57
C ALA A 156 14.31 21.38 3.09
N THR A 157 13.48 21.60 4.12
CA THR A 157 12.60 20.56 4.68
C THR A 157 11.55 20.10 3.66
N VAL A 158 10.91 21.04 2.96
CA VAL A 158 9.96 20.73 1.87
C VAL A 158 10.65 19.94 0.76
N LEU A 159 11.82 20.39 0.29
CA LEU A 159 12.56 19.72 -0.77
C LEU A 159 12.96 18.28 -0.39
N ASN A 160 13.41 18.08 0.85
CA ASN A 160 13.70 16.74 1.35
C ASN A 160 12.44 15.88 1.44
N GLN A 161 11.32 16.45 1.91
CA GLN A 161 10.06 15.74 2.02
C GLN A 161 9.49 15.34 0.66
N ILE A 162 9.65 16.15 -0.39
CA ILE A 162 9.27 15.79 -1.76
C ILE A 162 9.98 14.49 -2.18
N LYS A 163 11.29 14.40 -1.94
CA LYS A 163 12.09 13.22 -2.27
C LYS A 163 11.65 12.00 -1.46
N THR A 164 11.37 12.18 -0.17
CA THR A 164 10.87 11.10 0.70
C THR A 164 9.51 10.60 0.23
N ALA A 165 8.58 11.50 -0.09
CA ALA A 165 7.25 11.16 -0.59
C ALA A 165 7.31 10.47 -1.97
N GLU A 166 8.16 10.94 -2.88
CA GLU A 166 8.39 10.32 -4.19
C GLU A 166 8.89 8.88 -4.03
N THR A 167 9.90 8.68 -3.18
CA THR A 167 10.48 7.36 -2.92
C THR A 167 9.47 6.40 -2.27
N ALA A 168 8.66 6.89 -1.32
CA ALA A 168 7.64 6.10 -0.67
C ALA A 168 6.50 5.71 -1.64
N ALA A 169 6.06 6.64 -2.49
CA ALA A 169 5.06 6.39 -3.52
C ALA A 169 5.56 5.36 -4.56
N GLU A 170 6.82 5.48 -5.00
CA GLU A 170 7.42 4.50 -5.91
C GLU A 170 7.57 3.12 -5.26
N ALA A 171 7.98 3.04 -3.99
CA ALA A 171 8.06 1.76 -3.28
C ALA A 171 6.69 1.08 -3.17
N ALA A 172 5.64 1.83 -2.85
CA ALA A 172 4.27 1.33 -2.82
C ALA A 172 3.79 0.88 -4.22
N PHE A 173 4.09 1.67 -5.25
CA PHE A 173 3.77 1.33 -6.64
C PHE A 173 4.44 0.03 -7.08
N GLN A 174 5.74 -0.15 -6.82
CA GLN A 174 6.46 -1.37 -7.13
C GLN A 174 5.94 -2.58 -6.35
N ALA A 175 5.61 -2.41 -5.07
CA ALA A 175 5.01 -3.47 -4.26
C ALA A 175 3.67 -3.93 -4.85
N LEU A 176 2.83 -3.00 -5.30
CA LEU A 176 1.58 -3.31 -5.99
C LEU A 176 1.80 -4.00 -7.33
N LEU A 177 2.78 -3.57 -8.13
CA LEU A 177 3.12 -4.22 -9.41
C LEU A 177 3.57 -5.67 -9.22
N VAL A 178 4.34 -5.96 -8.17
CA VAL A 178 4.76 -7.33 -7.86
C VAL A 178 3.55 -8.22 -7.54
N VAL A 179 2.58 -7.73 -6.77
CA VAL A 179 1.36 -8.48 -6.45
C VAL A 179 0.42 -8.58 -7.66
N GLY A 180 0.28 -7.50 -8.43
CA GLY A 180 -0.64 -7.40 -9.56
C GLY A 180 -0.18 -8.14 -10.81
N ARG A 181 1.12 -8.45 -10.94
CA ARG A 181 1.65 -9.29 -12.00
C ARG A 181 1.14 -10.72 -11.86
N THR A 182 0.65 -11.28 -12.97
CA THR A 182 0.38 -12.71 -13.07
C THR A 182 1.69 -13.47 -12.90
N SER A 183 1.90 -14.17 -11.78
CA SER A 183 2.86 -15.28 -11.78
C SER A 183 2.31 -16.31 -12.77
N ARG A 184 2.98 -16.45 -13.92
CA ARG A 184 2.84 -17.67 -14.72
C ARG A 184 3.38 -18.85 -13.90
#